data_AF-A0A2D5ETJ5-F1
#
_entry.id   AF-A0A2D5ETJ5-F1
#
_cell.length_a   1.000
_cell.length_b   1.000
_cell.length_c   1.000
_cell.angle_alpha   90.00
_cell.angle_beta   90.00
_cell.angle_gamma   90.00
#
_symmetry.space_group_name_H-M   'P 1'
#
loop_
_entity.id
_entity.type
_entity.pdbx_description
1 polymer ?
#
loop_
_entity_poly.entity_id
_entity_poly.type
_entity_poly.pdbx_seq_one_letter_code
_entity_poly.pdbx_strand_id
1 'polypeptide(L)'
;MSQPTTSAPSKSTAKRTRTKSQMRKGPPPRPAPRRASIVSVPAPGRDHSIIHHDREGRGGGGRTGGGRTRVPDPGGGKARRAGRTTLCYASRGGRPGRWPPPMALDPFQHRVQLFTGKGGVGKSSVVAAVALAAAEAGHRPLVVELGHRATMETLFEAPAIGYEPTPVGDGVAALNMELDEALTDYIAAQVRVRGVAKRVVANETLRRFFYAAPAVAEVVTLRKLAELAERGEHHPILVDLDATGHARMFLSLPQVFEGLVGPTGPLRALLDATTALLRDRERTALHLVTLPAPLPTRETLEFHAHLAAGPPVGLGYLVVNRVPAPPLGEPESALLPELARREGFAADVALAERALAQHALARRCIDDLGAGIPLPRVELPELGTLRRAPSRAALGALGAALVSQLAEGAA
;
A
#
# COMPACT_ATOMS: atom_id res chain seq x y z
N MET A 1 43.82 67.57 26.02
CA MET A 1 45.14 68.23 26.17
C MET A 1 46.20 67.20 25.81
N SER A 2 47.30 67.61 25.17
CA SER A 2 48.51 66.80 24.95
C SER A 2 49.41 66.88 26.21
N GLN A 3 50.54 66.18 26.41
CA GLN A 3 51.60 65.57 25.57
C GLN A 3 52.28 64.41 26.38
N PRO A 4 53.46 63.82 26.00
CA PRO A 4 54.21 63.73 24.72
C PRO A 4 54.24 62.25 24.21
N THR A 5 55.23 61.57 23.57
CA THR A 5 56.68 61.74 23.25
C THR A 5 57.11 61.11 21.90
N THR A 6 58.39 61.26 21.58
CA THR A 6 59.27 60.70 20.52
C THR A 6 59.25 59.15 20.35
N SER A 7 59.34 58.55 19.15
CA SER A 7 60.56 58.48 18.31
C SER A 7 60.42 57.53 17.07
N ALA A 8 61.42 57.55 16.16
CA ALA A 8 61.79 56.57 15.10
C ALA A 8 60.90 56.40 13.82
N PRO A 9 61.47 56.43 12.58
CA PRO A 9 60.71 56.29 11.32
C PRO A 9 61.14 55.16 10.34
N SER A 10 60.25 54.82 9.39
CA SER A 10 60.43 53.99 8.18
C SER A 10 60.64 52.47 8.41
N LYS A 11 60.18 51.54 7.55
CA LYS A 11 59.86 51.59 6.10
C LYS A 11 58.59 50.76 5.79
N SER A 12 57.87 51.09 4.71
CA SER A 12 56.81 50.26 4.14
C SER A 12 57.04 50.06 2.64
N THR A 13 57.08 48.81 2.18
CA THR A 13 57.46 48.43 0.81
C THR A 13 56.24 47.98 0.00
N ALA A 14 56.06 48.57 -1.18
CA ALA A 14 54.93 48.24 -2.05
C ALA A 14 54.98 46.79 -2.56
N LYS A 15 53.81 46.12 -2.65
CA LYS A 15 53.64 44.89 -3.43
C LYS A 15 52.27 44.87 -4.11
N ARG A 16 52.29 44.85 -5.45
CA ARG A 16 51.11 44.71 -6.32
C ARG A 16 50.35 43.42 -6.01
N THR A 17 49.03 43.50 -5.89
CA THR A 17 48.16 42.32 -5.84
C THR A 17 48.09 41.63 -7.21
N ARG A 18 48.30 40.32 -7.24
CA ARG A 18 48.16 39.50 -8.46
C ARG A 18 46.69 39.12 -8.67
N THR A 19 46.18 39.32 -9.88
CA THR A 19 44.97 38.65 -10.37
C THR A 19 45.17 37.13 -10.37
N LYS A 20 44.20 36.38 -9.83
CA LYS A 20 44.15 34.91 -9.96
C LYS A 20 43.18 34.53 -11.07
N SER A 21 43.68 33.86 -12.10
CA SER A 21 42.84 33.24 -13.12
C SER A 21 42.00 32.12 -12.51
N GLN A 22 40.69 32.11 -12.78
CA GLN A 22 39.79 31.02 -12.40
C GLN A 22 39.79 29.95 -13.50
N MET A 23 40.44 28.81 -13.23
CA MET A 23 40.29 27.63 -14.08
C MET A 23 38.87 27.07 -13.96
N ARG A 24 38.10 27.13 -15.07
CA ARG A 24 36.84 26.40 -15.21
C ARG A 24 37.11 24.89 -15.16
N LYS A 25 36.69 24.21 -14.09
CA LYS A 25 36.56 22.75 -14.10
C LYS A 25 35.32 22.37 -14.91
N GLY A 26 35.49 21.55 -15.93
CA GLY A 26 34.37 20.94 -16.65
C GLY A 26 33.63 19.89 -15.80
N PRO A 27 32.41 19.49 -16.19
CA PRO A 27 31.70 18.40 -15.52
C PRO A 27 32.43 17.06 -15.68
N PRO A 28 32.28 16.12 -14.73
CA PRO A 28 32.92 14.80 -14.82
C PRO A 28 32.38 13.98 -16.01
N PRO A 29 33.19 13.07 -16.57
CA PRO A 29 32.77 12.21 -17.67
C PRO A 29 31.63 11.27 -17.24
N ARG A 30 30.68 11.01 -18.15
CA ARG A 30 29.60 10.04 -17.92
C ARG A 30 30.18 8.61 -17.83
N PRO A 31 29.67 7.75 -16.94
CA PRO A 31 30.07 6.34 -16.92
C PRO A 31 29.66 5.64 -18.22
N ALA A 32 30.52 4.75 -18.71
CA ALA A 32 30.22 3.94 -19.91
C ALA A 32 29.06 2.96 -19.64
N PRO A 33 28.22 2.65 -20.64
CA PRO A 33 27.11 1.70 -20.47
C PRO A 33 27.65 0.30 -20.16
N ARG A 34 27.27 -0.26 -19.00
CA ARG A 34 27.51 -1.68 -18.70
C ARG A 34 26.73 -2.52 -19.70
N ARG A 35 27.42 -3.44 -20.39
CA ARG A 35 26.75 -4.49 -21.18
C ARG A 35 25.84 -5.29 -20.24
N ALA A 36 24.57 -5.45 -20.62
CA ALA A 36 23.66 -6.35 -19.93
C ALA A 36 24.05 -7.80 -20.27
N SER A 37 24.46 -8.57 -19.26
CA SER A 37 24.64 -10.01 -19.41
C SER A 37 23.26 -10.66 -19.56
N ILE A 38 22.93 -11.11 -20.78
CA ILE A 38 21.71 -11.88 -21.01
C ILE A 38 21.88 -13.25 -20.35
N VAL A 39 21.22 -13.45 -19.20
CA VAL A 39 21.08 -14.76 -18.57
C VAL A 39 19.85 -15.43 -19.18
N SER A 40 20.07 -16.36 -20.10
CA SER A 40 19.01 -17.11 -20.77
C SER A 40 18.29 -18.02 -19.77
N VAL A 41 17.03 -17.70 -19.45
CA VAL A 41 16.16 -18.59 -18.67
C VAL A 41 15.58 -19.65 -19.61
N PRO A 42 15.77 -20.96 -19.35
CA PRO A 42 15.19 -22.01 -20.17
C PRO A 42 13.66 -22.08 -19.98
N ALA A 43 12.93 -22.40 -21.05
CA ALA A 43 11.49 -22.53 -21.01
C ALA A 43 11.04 -23.78 -20.21
N PRO A 44 9.89 -23.74 -19.50
CA PRO A 44 9.37 -24.90 -18.79
C PRO A 44 8.86 -25.96 -19.78
N GLY A 45 9.53 -27.13 -19.77
CA GLY A 45 9.02 -28.33 -20.44
C GLY A 45 7.75 -28.87 -19.77
N ARG A 46 6.96 -29.62 -20.52
CA ARG A 46 5.73 -30.26 -20.02
C ARG A 46 6.01 -31.61 -19.37
N ASP A 47 5.07 -32.03 -18.52
CA ASP A 47 4.71 -33.40 -18.14
C ASP A 47 5.84 -34.35 -17.70
N HIS A 48 5.72 -34.89 -16.48
CA HIS A 48 5.72 -36.34 -16.30
C HIS A 48 5.02 -36.79 -15.00
N SER A 49 4.05 -37.68 -15.20
CA SER A 49 3.45 -38.64 -14.27
C SER A 49 4.02 -38.80 -12.85
N ILE A 50 3.15 -38.65 -11.85
CA ILE A 50 3.32 -39.19 -10.50
C ILE A 50 3.37 -40.73 -10.56
N ILE A 51 4.36 -41.35 -9.92
CA ILE A 51 4.37 -42.79 -9.61
C ILE A 51 4.61 -42.95 -8.11
N HIS A 52 3.71 -43.63 -7.42
CA HIS A 52 3.92 -44.06 -6.04
C HIS A 52 4.87 -45.27 -6.01
N HIS A 53 5.81 -45.29 -5.08
CA HIS A 53 6.53 -46.49 -4.68
C HIS A 53 6.19 -46.84 -3.24
N ASP A 54 5.67 -48.05 -3.04
CA ASP A 54 5.32 -48.58 -1.71
C ASP A 54 6.55 -48.89 -0.86
N ARG A 55 6.35 -48.91 0.47
CA ARG A 55 7.34 -49.36 1.44
C ARG A 55 7.17 -50.84 1.75
N GLU A 56 8.22 -51.63 1.53
CA GLU A 56 8.31 -52.95 2.16
C GLU A 56 8.51 -52.80 3.69
N GLY A 57 7.82 -53.63 4.47
CA GLY A 57 7.76 -53.52 5.93
C GLY A 57 8.75 -54.41 6.68
N ARG A 58 8.63 -54.43 8.02
CA ARG A 58 9.18 -55.47 8.90
C ARG A 58 8.43 -55.56 10.24
N GLY A 59 7.83 -56.73 10.51
CA GLY A 59 7.71 -57.39 11.82
C GLY A 59 6.98 -56.71 12.99
N GLY A 60 5.93 -57.36 13.49
CA GLY A 60 5.31 -57.03 14.79
C GLY A 60 3.94 -57.71 14.99
N GLY A 61 3.90 -58.97 15.42
CA GLY A 61 2.68 -59.79 15.44
C GLY A 61 1.76 -59.58 16.66
N GLY A 62 0.50 -60.05 16.56
CA GLY A 62 -0.42 -60.04 17.71
C GLY A 62 -1.88 -60.45 17.45
N ARG A 63 -2.17 -61.75 17.61
CA ARG A 63 -3.44 -62.35 18.13
C ARG A 63 -4.82 -61.94 17.56
N THR A 64 -5.41 -62.90 16.83
CA THR A 64 -6.76 -63.49 17.00
C THR A 64 -8.02 -62.61 17.11
N GLY A 65 -8.91 -62.78 16.12
CA GLY A 65 -10.33 -62.38 16.16
C GLY A 65 -10.79 -61.88 14.79
N GLY A 66 -11.92 -62.31 14.22
CA GLY A 66 -12.93 -63.23 14.75
C GLY A 66 -14.33 -63.02 14.15
N GLY A 67 -14.45 -62.61 12.88
CA GLY A 67 -15.74 -62.23 12.28
C GLY A 67 -15.83 -62.57 10.79
N ARG A 68 -16.77 -63.45 10.42
CA ARG A 68 -17.15 -63.74 9.04
C ARG A 68 -18.43 -62.99 8.68
N THR A 69 -18.40 -62.16 7.63
CA THR A 69 -19.61 -61.77 6.89
C THR A 69 -19.31 -61.75 5.39
N ARG A 70 -20.31 -62.16 4.59
CA ARG A 70 -20.13 -62.65 3.22
C ARG A 70 -19.89 -61.56 2.19
N VAL A 71 -19.06 -61.87 1.19
CA VAL A 71 -19.08 -61.25 -0.14
C VAL A 71 -20.21 -61.89 -0.99
N PRO A 72 -20.98 -61.10 -1.74
CA PRO A 72 -21.67 -61.55 -2.96
C PRO A 72 -20.90 -61.12 -4.22
N ASP A 73 -20.83 -62.00 -5.21
CA ASP A 73 -20.16 -61.79 -6.50
C ASP A 73 -21.02 -60.93 -7.46
N PRO A 74 -20.46 -60.29 -8.51
CA PRO A 74 -21.16 -59.24 -9.26
C PRO A 74 -22.09 -59.76 -10.37
N GLY A 75 -23.18 -59.03 -10.64
CA GLY A 75 -24.05 -59.32 -11.78
C GLY A 75 -24.92 -58.13 -12.20
N GLY A 76 -25.10 -57.95 -13.51
CA GLY A 76 -26.14 -57.07 -14.07
C GLY A 76 -25.77 -55.58 -14.26
N GLY A 77 -24.81 -55.28 -15.13
CA GLY A 77 -24.56 -53.89 -15.54
C GLY A 77 -25.67 -53.34 -16.46
N LYS A 78 -26.22 -52.15 -16.15
CA LYS A 78 -26.90 -51.26 -17.10
C LYS A 78 -26.51 -49.81 -16.84
N ALA A 79 -26.01 -49.12 -17.86
CA ALA A 79 -25.50 -47.76 -17.72
C ALA A 79 -26.61 -46.73 -17.43
N ARG A 80 -26.34 -45.81 -16.51
CA ARG A 80 -27.07 -44.54 -16.34
C ARG A 80 -26.08 -43.41 -16.07
N ARG A 81 -26.39 -42.21 -16.60
CA ARG A 81 -25.57 -41.00 -16.41
C ARG A 81 -25.39 -40.68 -14.92
N ALA A 82 -24.15 -40.55 -14.47
CA ALA A 82 -23.83 -39.95 -13.17
C ALA A 82 -23.56 -38.45 -13.36
N GLY A 83 -24.34 -37.59 -12.69
CA GLY A 83 -23.93 -36.21 -12.45
C GLY A 83 -22.80 -36.19 -11.41
N ARG A 84 -21.88 -35.22 -11.51
CA ARG A 84 -20.80 -35.08 -10.51
C ARG A 84 -21.36 -34.41 -9.25
N THR A 85 -21.73 -35.23 -8.26
CA THR A 85 -22.12 -34.77 -6.93
C THR A 85 -20.94 -34.09 -6.24
N THR A 86 -21.00 -32.77 -6.05
CA THR A 86 -20.05 -32.06 -5.19
C THR A 86 -20.27 -32.47 -3.73
N LEU A 87 -19.20 -32.82 -3.03
CA LEU A 87 -19.26 -33.32 -1.66
C LEU A 87 -19.44 -32.14 -0.68
N CYS A 88 -20.68 -31.82 -0.33
CA CYS A 88 -21.00 -30.74 0.62
C CYS A 88 -20.56 -31.10 2.05
N TYR A 89 -19.46 -30.49 2.52
CA TYR A 89 -19.04 -30.59 3.92
C TYR A 89 -19.92 -29.68 4.79
N ALA A 90 -20.96 -30.25 5.41
CA ALA A 90 -21.93 -29.51 6.22
C ALA A 90 -21.39 -29.17 7.62
N SER A 91 -20.54 -28.15 7.72
CA SER A 91 -20.26 -27.48 8.99
C SER A 91 -21.50 -26.71 9.47
N ARG A 92 -21.75 -26.71 10.78
CA ARG A 92 -22.98 -26.17 11.38
C ARG A 92 -22.82 -24.71 11.79
N GLY A 93 -23.89 -23.93 11.63
CA GLY A 93 -24.18 -22.83 12.57
C GLY A 93 -23.53 -21.47 12.31
N GLY A 94 -23.35 -21.06 11.05
CA GLY A 94 -23.01 -19.67 10.71
C GLY A 94 -23.68 -19.25 9.41
N ARG A 95 -24.51 -18.20 9.43
CA ARG A 95 -24.91 -17.53 8.19
C ARG A 95 -23.67 -16.79 7.67
N PRO A 96 -23.25 -16.95 6.40
CA PRO A 96 -22.29 -16.01 5.82
C PRO A 96 -22.87 -14.61 5.94
N GLY A 97 -22.07 -13.65 6.39
CA GLY A 97 -22.54 -12.29 6.61
C GLY A 97 -23.13 -11.72 5.33
N ARG A 98 -24.45 -11.54 5.30
CA ARG A 98 -25.11 -10.90 4.17
C ARG A 98 -24.81 -9.42 4.29
N TRP A 99 -23.77 -8.97 3.61
CA TRP A 99 -23.43 -7.55 3.53
C TRP A 99 -24.70 -6.75 3.17
N PRO A 100 -24.89 -5.54 3.75
CA PRO A 100 -25.97 -4.67 3.32
C PRO A 100 -25.81 -4.36 1.82
N PRO A 101 -26.91 -3.99 1.11
CA PRO A 101 -26.79 -3.40 -0.22
C PRO A 101 -25.85 -2.17 -0.17
N PRO A 102 -25.26 -1.73 -1.30
CA PRO A 102 -24.45 -0.52 -1.33
C PRO A 102 -25.29 0.67 -0.90
N MET A 103 -25.12 1.07 0.37
CA MET A 103 -25.62 2.32 0.91
C MET A 103 -24.67 3.44 0.48
N ALA A 104 -25.19 4.66 0.41
CA ALA A 104 -24.35 5.85 0.36
C ALA A 104 -23.37 5.83 1.55
N LEU A 105 -22.07 5.93 1.26
CA LEU A 105 -21.01 5.95 2.26
C LEU A 105 -20.41 7.33 2.35
N ASP A 106 -20.34 7.86 3.57
CA ASP A 106 -19.52 9.03 3.85
C ASP A 106 -18.03 8.61 3.79
N PRO A 107 -17.25 9.11 2.82
CA PRO A 107 -15.83 8.77 2.69
C PRO A 107 -14.99 9.28 3.86
N PHE A 108 -15.52 10.14 4.73
CA PHE A 108 -14.82 10.75 5.84
C PHE A 108 -15.22 10.17 7.21
N GLN A 109 -16.23 9.28 7.27
CA GLN A 109 -16.84 8.77 8.51
C GLN A 109 -15.85 8.17 9.53
N HIS A 110 -14.75 7.57 9.05
CA HIS A 110 -13.75 6.95 9.88
C HIS A 110 -12.66 7.95 10.29
N ARG A 111 -12.40 8.03 11.59
CA ARG A 111 -11.38 8.91 12.17
C ARG A 111 -9.97 8.62 11.65
N VAL A 112 -9.65 7.34 11.41
CA VAL A 112 -8.37 6.89 10.86
C VAL A 112 -8.63 6.01 9.63
N GLN A 113 -8.07 6.39 8.49
CA GLN A 113 -8.23 5.67 7.23
C GLN A 113 -6.85 5.24 6.74
N LEU A 114 -6.63 3.94 6.67
CA LEU A 114 -5.39 3.33 6.24
C LEU A 114 -5.48 3.01 4.75
N PHE A 115 -4.58 3.51 3.93
CA PHE A 115 -4.54 3.19 2.50
C PHE A 115 -3.40 2.22 2.21
N THR A 116 -3.70 1.09 1.57
CA THR A 116 -2.69 0.10 1.14
C THR A 116 -2.90 -0.34 -0.30
N GLY A 117 -1.84 -0.87 -0.90
CA GLY A 117 -1.75 -1.22 -2.32
C GLY A 117 -0.31 -1.51 -2.70
N LYS A 118 -0.07 -2.05 -3.90
CA LYS A 118 1.31 -2.29 -4.37
C LYS A 118 2.04 -0.97 -4.60
N GLY A 119 3.38 -0.99 -4.53
CA GLY A 119 4.19 0.14 -5.00
C GLY A 119 3.86 0.48 -6.46
N GLY A 120 3.56 1.76 -6.74
CA GLY A 120 3.25 2.26 -8.07
C GLY A 120 1.77 2.44 -8.44
N VAL A 121 0.81 1.98 -7.62
CA VAL A 121 -0.64 2.10 -7.92
C VAL A 121 -1.24 3.52 -7.77
N GLY A 122 -0.39 4.54 -7.60
CA GLY A 122 -0.82 5.93 -7.37
C GLY A 122 -1.44 6.21 -6.00
N LYS A 123 -1.22 5.33 -5.02
CA LYS A 123 -1.81 5.36 -3.67
C LYS A 123 -1.71 6.72 -2.97
N SER A 124 -0.52 7.32 -2.94
CA SER A 124 -0.28 8.63 -2.33
C SER A 124 -1.06 9.76 -3.02
N SER A 125 -1.30 9.66 -4.34
CA SER A 125 -2.19 10.57 -5.06
C SER A 125 -3.67 10.38 -4.69
N VAL A 126 -4.10 9.14 -4.41
CA VAL A 126 -5.45 8.88 -3.88
C VAL A 126 -5.60 9.44 -2.48
N VAL A 127 -4.60 9.26 -1.60
CA VAL A 127 -4.59 9.86 -0.25
C VAL A 127 -4.67 11.38 -0.31
N ALA A 128 -3.88 12.03 -1.18
CA ALA A 128 -3.93 13.49 -1.37
C ALA A 128 -5.28 13.97 -1.97
N ALA A 129 -5.89 13.19 -2.87
CA ALA A 129 -7.21 13.48 -3.42
C ALA A 129 -8.33 13.38 -2.39
N VAL A 130 -8.32 12.34 -1.53
CA VAL A 130 -9.23 12.20 -0.38
C VAL A 130 -9.00 13.34 0.63
N ALA A 131 -7.76 13.76 0.85
CA ALA A 131 -7.43 14.89 1.73
C ALA A 131 -8.02 16.21 1.20
N LEU A 132 -7.85 16.53 -0.08
CA LEU A 132 -8.44 17.73 -0.68
C LEU A 132 -9.97 17.71 -0.58
N ALA A 133 -10.61 16.59 -0.94
CA ALA A 133 -12.06 16.46 -0.85
C ALA A 133 -12.59 16.59 0.59
N ALA A 134 -11.86 16.08 1.59
CA ALA A 134 -12.21 16.25 3.00
C ALA A 134 -12.10 17.72 3.45
N ALA A 135 -11.09 18.45 2.98
CA ALA A 135 -10.92 19.88 3.26
C ALA A 135 -11.99 20.74 2.56
N GLU A 136 -12.34 20.42 1.31
CA GLU A 136 -13.44 21.04 0.56
C GLU A 136 -14.80 20.80 1.24
N ALA A 137 -15.00 19.63 1.85
CA ALA A 137 -16.15 19.32 2.71
C ALA A 137 -16.10 19.97 4.11
N GLY A 138 -15.09 20.80 4.41
CA GLY A 138 -14.98 21.55 5.66
C GLY A 138 -14.34 20.81 6.84
N HIS A 139 -13.79 19.61 6.63
CA HIS A 139 -13.03 18.89 7.65
C HIS A 139 -11.59 19.44 7.80
N ARG A 140 -10.80 18.83 8.70
CA ARG A 140 -9.38 19.19 8.96
C ARG A 140 -8.48 17.96 8.75
N PRO A 141 -8.31 17.50 7.51
CA PRO A 141 -7.62 16.26 7.21
C PRO A 141 -6.11 16.34 7.53
N LEU A 142 -5.58 15.25 8.09
CA LEU A 142 -4.15 15.06 8.32
C LEU A 142 -3.66 13.85 7.53
N VAL A 143 -2.78 14.08 6.56
CA VAL A 143 -2.06 13.01 5.87
C VAL A 143 -0.87 12.55 6.70
N VAL A 144 -0.68 11.24 6.83
CA VAL A 144 0.48 10.63 7.50
C VAL A 144 1.22 9.73 6.52
N GLU A 145 2.40 10.15 6.07
CA GLU A 145 3.30 9.29 5.29
C GLU A 145 4.15 8.41 6.20
N LEU A 146 4.30 7.12 5.84
CA LEU A 146 5.19 6.20 6.55
C LEU A 146 6.53 6.03 5.80
N GLY A 147 7.62 6.49 6.43
CA GLY A 147 8.99 6.30 5.95
C GLY A 147 9.56 7.47 5.15
N HIS A 148 10.67 7.23 4.46
CA HIS A 148 11.56 8.26 3.90
C HIS A 148 11.10 8.83 2.54
N ARG A 149 9.79 9.00 2.33
CA ARG A 149 9.23 9.54 1.08
C ARG A 149 8.59 10.90 1.34
N ALA A 150 9.08 11.91 0.62
CA ALA A 150 8.54 13.27 0.61
C ALA A 150 7.46 13.42 -0.47
N THR A 151 6.41 12.57 -0.44
CA THR A 151 5.43 12.52 -1.52
C THR A 151 4.44 13.68 -1.43
N MET A 152 4.00 14.04 -0.22
CA MET A 152 3.14 15.20 0.03
C MET A 152 3.87 16.52 -0.23
N GLU A 153 5.16 16.62 0.10
CA GLU A 153 6.00 17.77 -0.30
C GLU A 153 5.95 17.98 -1.83
N THR A 154 6.03 16.88 -2.58
CA THR A 154 5.99 16.88 -4.05
C THR A 154 4.59 17.13 -4.61
N LEU A 155 3.53 16.56 -4.01
CA LEU A 155 2.15 16.67 -4.50
C LEU A 155 1.49 18.01 -4.15
N PHE A 156 1.83 18.59 -3.00
CA PHE A 156 1.34 19.90 -2.56
C PHE A 156 2.30 21.05 -2.90
N GLU A 157 3.50 20.78 -3.45
CA GLU A 157 4.55 21.79 -3.67
C GLU A 157 4.94 22.52 -2.35
N ALA A 158 4.97 21.75 -1.25
CA ALA A 158 5.15 22.23 0.12
C ALA A 158 6.62 22.20 0.57
N PRO A 159 7.02 22.99 1.59
CA PRO A 159 8.32 22.85 2.25
C PRO A 159 8.43 21.50 2.99
N ALA A 160 9.64 21.20 3.48
CA ALA A 160 9.94 19.94 4.18
C ALA A 160 8.96 19.66 5.33
N ILE A 161 8.34 18.47 5.31
CA ILE A 161 7.35 18.02 6.30
C ILE A 161 8.08 17.18 7.35
N GLY A 162 7.87 17.52 8.62
CA GLY A 162 8.46 16.81 9.76
C GLY A 162 7.48 15.90 10.50
N TYR A 163 7.93 15.46 11.67
CA TYR A 163 7.20 14.59 12.60
C TYR A 163 6.01 15.23 13.35
N GLU A 164 5.72 16.52 13.17
CA GLU A 164 4.54 17.19 13.74
C GLU A 164 3.61 17.73 12.64
N PRO A 165 2.27 17.75 12.85
CA PRO A 165 1.30 18.16 11.83
C PRO A 165 1.56 19.56 11.28
N THR A 166 1.85 19.63 9.99
CA THR A 166 2.27 20.85 9.28
C THR A 166 1.28 21.16 8.15
N PRO A 167 0.69 22.38 8.05
CA PRO A 167 -0.17 22.75 6.94
C PRO A 167 0.59 22.74 5.60
N VAL A 168 0.05 22.03 4.59
CA VAL A 168 0.66 21.93 3.25
C VAL A 168 -0.07 22.76 2.18
N GLY A 169 -1.29 23.19 2.47
CA GLY A 169 -2.13 24.01 1.59
C GLY A 169 -3.58 23.52 1.58
N ASP A 170 -4.48 24.34 1.06
CA ASP A 170 -5.85 23.96 0.67
C ASP A 170 -6.64 23.24 1.79
N GLY A 171 -6.43 23.66 3.04
CA GLY A 171 -7.06 23.08 4.25
C GLY A 171 -6.43 21.77 4.76
N VAL A 172 -5.46 21.20 4.05
CA VAL A 172 -4.78 19.95 4.40
C VAL A 172 -3.55 20.18 5.28
N ALA A 173 -3.38 19.33 6.29
CA ALA A 173 -2.14 19.15 7.03
C ALA A 173 -1.47 17.82 6.68
N ALA A 174 -0.15 17.73 6.85
CA ALA A 174 0.63 16.52 6.65
C ALA A 174 1.67 16.30 7.75
N LEU A 175 2.09 15.05 7.92
CA LEU A 175 3.10 14.58 8.87
C LEU A 175 3.91 13.43 8.25
N ASN A 176 5.23 13.45 8.45
CA ASN A 176 6.13 12.36 8.06
C ASN A 176 6.48 11.52 9.30
N MET A 177 6.23 10.21 9.27
CA MET A 177 6.48 9.32 10.42
C MET A 177 7.97 8.96 10.55
N GLU A 178 8.72 9.80 11.26
CA GLU A 178 10.14 9.57 11.58
C GLU A 178 10.31 8.60 12.76
N LEU A 179 11.00 7.46 12.52
CA LEU A 179 11.19 6.42 13.54
C LEU A 179 11.99 6.90 14.77
N ASP A 180 13.01 7.74 14.58
CA ASP A 180 13.85 8.22 15.69
C ASP A 180 13.09 9.20 16.63
N GLU A 181 12.22 10.06 16.11
CA GLU A 181 11.36 10.91 16.97
C GLU A 181 10.18 10.11 17.54
N ALA A 182 9.62 9.13 16.82
CA ALA A 182 8.58 8.24 17.37
C ALA A 182 9.09 7.35 18.52
N LEU A 183 10.32 6.84 18.41
CA LEU A 183 11.03 6.19 19.52
C LEU A 183 11.30 7.18 20.67
N THR A 184 11.64 8.43 20.35
CA THR A 184 11.85 9.47 21.35
C THR A 184 10.58 9.79 22.14
N ASP A 185 9.43 9.97 21.48
CA ASP A 185 8.12 10.16 22.11
C ASP A 185 7.77 8.96 23.02
N TYR A 186 7.91 7.74 22.50
CA TYR A 186 7.62 6.51 23.24
C TYR A 186 8.49 6.38 24.50
N ILE A 187 9.81 6.57 24.39
CA ILE A 187 10.73 6.47 25.54
C ILE A 187 10.52 7.64 26.51
N ALA A 188 10.28 8.86 26.01
CA ALA A 188 10.04 10.04 26.85
C ALA A 188 8.79 9.89 27.72
N ALA A 189 7.74 9.22 27.23
CA ALA A 189 6.56 8.92 28.03
C ALA A 189 6.85 7.96 29.21
N GLN A 190 7.81 7.03 29.05
CA GLN A 190 8.21 6.10 30.10
C GLN A 190 9.17 6.75 31.11
N VAL A 191 10.23 7.41 30.64
CA VAL A 191 11.28 7.97 31.53
C VAL A 191 11.00 9.41 31.99
N ARG A 192 9.91 10.03 31.51
CA ARG A 192 9.46 11.41 31.77
C ARG A 192 10.47 12.54 31.50
N VAL A 193 11.64 12.23 30.94
CA VAL A 193 12.70 13.19 30.60
C VAL A 193 13.09 13.04 29.13
N ARG A 194 12.59 13.93 28.27
CA ARG A 194 12.81 13.89 26.81
C ARG A 194 14.30 13.94 26.41
N GLY A 195 15.14 14.61 27.21
CA GLY A 195 16.60 14.62 27.06
C GLY A 195 17.35 13.35 27.52
N VAL A 196 16.67 12.41 28.17
CA VAL A 196 17.16 11.03 28.34
C VAL A 196 16.76 10.21 27.11
N ALA A 197 15.50 10.30 26.68
CA ALA A 197 14.99 9.61 25.50
C ALA A 197 15.83 9.87 24.23
N LYS A 198 16.14 11.13 23.91
CA LYS A 198 17.00 11.47 22.76
C LYS A 198 18.41 10.86 22.84
N ARG A 199 18.97 10.67 24.04
CA ARG A 199 20.28 10.00 24.23
C ARG A 199 20.20 8.47 24.10
N VAL A 200 19.04 7.87 24.42
CA VAL A 200 18.79 6.44 24.20
C VAL A 200 18.64 6.14 22.70
N VAL A 201 17.88 6.97 21.97
CA VAL A 201 17.71 6.81 20.51
C VAL A 201 18.99 7.14 19.73
N ALA A 202 19.74 8.17 20.13
CA ALA A 202 21.00 8.53 19.48
C ALA A 202 22.16 7.53 19.76
N ASN A 203 21.98 6.55 20.66
CA ASN A 203 22.97 5.51 20.87
C ASN A 203 22.98 4.54 19.68
N GLU A 204 24.09 4.47 18.95
CA GLU A 204 24.16 3.71 17.70
C GLU A 204 23.85 2.21 17.87
N THR A 205 24.27 1.59 18.97
CA THR A 205 23.99 0.16 19.26
C THR A 205 22.50 -0.06 19.48
N LEU A 206 21.83 0.78 20.28
CA LEU A 206 20.39 0.68 20.53
C LEU A 206 19.58 1.04 19.27
N ARG A 207 20.01 2.03 18.50
CA ARG A 207 19.40 2.40 17.22
C ARG A 207 19.45 1.25 16.21
N ARG A 208 20.63 0.62 16.04
CA ARG A 208 20.78 -0.59 15.22
C ARG A 208 19.87 -1.73 15.71
N PHE A 209 19.71 -1.90 17.03
CA PHE A 209 18.77 -2.88 17.60
C PHE A 209 17.31 -2.54 17.28
N PHE A 210 16.85 -1.30 17.48
CA PHE A 210 15.47 -0.89 17.17
C PHE A 210 15.13 -1.02 15.68
N TYR A 211 16.07 -0.71 14.77
CA TYR A 211 15.90 -0.88 13.33
C TYR A 211 15.98 -2.35 12.87
N ALA A 212 16.61 -3.24 13.65
CA ALA A 212 16.69 -4.67 13.37
C ALA A 212 15.54 -5.47 14.02
N ALA A 213 14.86 -4.92 15.03
CA ALA A 213 13.76 -5.54 15.73
C ALA A 213 12.45 -5.42 14.91
N PRO A 214 11.84 -6.53 14.47
CA PRO A 214 10.52 -6.49 13.84
C PRO A 214 9.47 -5.84 14.75
N ALA A 215 8.44 -5.26 14.16
CA ALA A 215 7.28 -4.67 14.84
C ALA A 215 7.53 -3.41 15.70
N VAL A 216 8.77 -3.03 16.01
CA VAL A 216 9.06 -1.84 16.83
C VAL A 216 8.60 -0.55 16.14
N ALA A 217 8.88 -0.41 14.85
CA ALA A 217 8.49 0.76 14.07
C ALA A 217 6.96 0.88 13.94
N GLU A 218 6.29 -0.24 13.69
CA GLU A 218 4.84 -0.31 13.56
C GLU A 218 4.12 -0.02 14.89
N VAL A 219 4.66 -0.46 16.03
CA VAL A 219 4.11 -0.16 17.37
C VAL A 219 4.22 1.32 17.73
N VAL A 220 5.37 1.98 17.50
CA VAL A 220 5.49 3.43 17.78
C VAL A 220 4.67 4.28 16.80
N THR A 221 4.53 3.82 15.55
CA THR A 221 3.64 4.43 14.54
C THR A 221 2.18 4.38 15.00
N LEU A 222 1.68 3.21 15.40
CA LEU A 222 0.32 3.07 15.90
C LEU A 222 0.05 3.90 17.15
N ARG A 223 1.04 4.01 18.05
CA ARG A 223 0.94 4.88 19.23
C ARG A 223 0.75 6.36 18.82
N LYS A 224 1.55 6.89 17.89
CA LYS A 224 1.40 8.29 17.42
C LYS A 224 0.07 8.49 16.69
N LEU A 225 -0.41 7.51 15.94
CA LEU A 225 -1.74 7.55 15.31
C LEU A 225 -2.88 7.53 16.33
N ALA A 226 -2.78 6.73 17.40
CA ALA A 226 -3.75 6.74 18.50
C ALA A 226 -3.76 8.09 19.22
N GLU A 227 -2.59 8.65 19.54
CA GLU A 227 -2.47 9.97 20.15
C GLU A 227 -3.12 11.07 19.28
N LEU A 228 -2.83 11.10 17.97
CA LEU A 228 -3.44 12.05 17.03
C LEU A 228 -4.97 11.84 16.93
N ALA A 229 -5.44 10.60 16.97
CA ALA A 229 -6.86 10.26 16.98
C ALA A 229 -7.55 10.57 18.33
N GLU A 230 -6.81 10.70 19.43
CA GLU A 230 -7.32 11.09 20.75
C GLU A 230 -7.35 12.62 20.93
N ARG A 231 -6.33 13.35 20.44
CA ARG A 231 -6.25 14.83 20.53
C ARG A 231 -7.43 15.60 19.90
N GLY A 232 -8.22 14.96 19.03
CA GLY A 232 -9.38 15.58 18.37
C GLY A 232 -9.08 16.60 17.25
N GLU A 233 -7.88 17.18 17.22
CA GLU A 233 -7.47 18.30 16.34
C GLU A 233 -7.70 18.10 14.83
N HIS A 234 -7.52 16.87 14.34
CA HIS A 234 -7.54 16.52 12.91
C HIS A 234 -8.49 15.35 12.61
N HIS A 235 -9.24 15.47 11.52
CA HIS A 235 -10.23 14.52 11.03
C HIS A 235 -10.44 14.71 9.52
N PRO A 236 -10.49 13.64 8.71
CA PRO A 236 -9.96 12.29 8.98
C PRO A 236 -8.42 12.28 9.05
N ILE A 237 -7.83 11.25 9.66
CA ILE A 237 -6.40 10.99 9.61
C ILE A 237 -6.16 9.94 8.52
N LEU A 238 -5.47 10.34 7.44
CA LEU A 238 -5.31 9.55 6.21
C LEU A 238 -3.88 9.02 6.13
N VAL A 239 -3.68 7.70 6.31
CA VAL A 239 -2.36 7.09 6.47
C VAL A 239 -1.92 6.37 5.18
N ASP A 240 -0.82 6.80 4.59
CA ASP A 240 -0.23 6.21 3.38
C ASP A 240 0.78 5.11 3.74
N LEU A 241 0.33 3.84 3.83
CA LEU A 241 1.18 2.71 4.22
C LEU A 241 2.16 2.32 3.09
N ASP A 242 3.48 2.25 3.29
CA ASP A 242 4.39 1.86 2.19
C ASP A 242 4.25 0.36 1.84
N ALA A 243 3.77 0.11 0.61
CA ALA A 243 3.44 -1.18 0.02
C ALA A 243 2.47 -2.09 0.83
N THR A 244 2.11 -3.21 0.22
CA THR A 244 1.40 -4.31 0.90
C THR A 244 2.29 -5.02 1.94
N GLY A 245 3.62 -4.87 1.87
CA GLY A 245 4.57 -5.49 2.80
C GLY A 245 4.44 -4.96 4.23
N HIS A 246 4.58 -3.65 4.44
CA HIS A 246 4.40 -3.07 5.78
C HIS A 246 2.94 -3.14 6.22
N ALA A 247 1.96 -3.00 5.32
CA ALA A 247 0.56 -3.19 5.67
C ALA A 247 0.27 -4.61 6.25
N ARG A 248 0.89 -5.67 5.71
CA ARG A 248 0.80 -7.01 6.30
C ARG A 248 1.43 -7.06 7.70
N MET A 249 2.66 -6.57 7.87
CA MET A 249 3.35 -6.52 9.17
C MET A 249 2.55 -5.77 10.24
N PHE A 250 2.06 -4.59 9.88
CA PHE A 250 1.27 -3.66 10.71
C PHE A 250 -0.06 -4.27 11.18
N LEU A 251 -0.70 -5.09 10.32
CA LEU A 251 -1.96 -5.75 10.63
C LEU A 251 -1.79 -7.12 11.30
N SER A 252 -0.66 -7.80 11.07
CA SER A 252 -0.29 -9.05 11.75
C SER A 252 0.36 -8.83 13.12
N LEU A 253 0.55 -7.58 13.57
CA LEU A 253 1.13 -7.25 14.87
C LEU A 253 0.61 -8.08 16.06
N PRO A 254 -0.72 -8.31 16.24
CA PRO A 254 -1.21 -9.15 17.33
C PRO A 254 -0.62 -10.57 17.28
N GLN A 255 -0.61 -11.17 16.08
CA GLN A 255 -0.19 -12.55 15.83
C GLN A 255 1.34 -12.72 16.01
N VAL A 256 2.12 -11.72 15.60
CA VAL A 256 3.59 -11.70 15.78
C VAL A 256 3.97 -11.70 17.27
N PHE A 257 3.22 -10.99 18.11
CA PHE A 257 3.49 -10.93 19.55
C PHE A 257 2.80 -12.02 20.38
N GLU A 258 1.73 -12.66 19.90
CA GLU A 258 1.09 -13.81 20.56
C GLU A 258 2.05 -14.99 20.79
N GLY A 259 3.09 -15.14 19.95
CA GLY A 259 4.18 -16.11 20.14
C GLY A 259 5.35 -15.64 21.00
N LEU A 260 5.39 -14.37 21.43
CA LEU A 260 6.54 -13.74 22.09
C LEU A 260 6.20 -13.11 23.45
N VAL A 261 4.91 -12.88 23.75
CA VAL A 261 4.45 -12.13 24.92
C VAL A 261 3.41 -12.94 25.68
N GLY A 262 3.63 -13.11 26.98
CA GLY A 262 2.70 -13.83 27.85
C GLY A 262 1.28 -13.21 27.88
N PRO A 263 0.26 -13.96 28.35
CA PRO A 263 -1.13 -13.50 28.39
C PRO A 263 -1.36 -12.31 29.32
N THR A 264 -0.41 -11.98 30.20
CA THR A 264 -0.45 -10.85 31.12
C THR A 264 0.92 -10.14 31.18
N GLY A 265 0.92 -8.83 31.44
CA GLY A 265 2.12 -8.03 31.68
C GLY A 265 2.16 -6.69 30.94
N PRO A 266 3.16 -5.83 31.20
CA PRO A 266 3.21 -4.47 30.67
C PRO A 266 3.26 -4.40 29.13
N LEU A 267 4.03 -5.31 28.51
CA LEU A 267 4.14 -5.41 27.05
C LEU A 267 2.82 -5.87 26.42
N ARG A 268 2.08 -6.77 27.08
CA ARG A 268 0.75 -7.20 26.62
C ARG A 268 -0.26 -6.05 26.67
N ALA A 269 -0.29 -5.31 27.78
CA ALA A 269 -1.15 -4.13 27.93
C ALA A 269 -0.83 -3.02 26.90
N LEU A 270 0.46 -2.79 26.62
CA LEU A 270 0.89 -1.88 25.54
C LEU A 270 0.34 -2.34 24.18
N LEU A 271 0.43 -3.63 23.86
CA LEU A 271 -0.02 -4.16 22.58
C LEU A 271 -1.53 -4.14 22.42
N ASP A 272 -2.31 -4.51 23.45
CA ASP A 272 -3.77 -4.43 23.39
C ASP A 272 -4.25 -2.97 23.29
N ALA A 273 -3.63 -2.02 24.01
CA ALA A 273 -3.93 -0.58 23.84
C ALA A 273 -3.55 -0.07 22.44
N THR A 274 -2.37 -0.44 21.93
CA THR A 274 -1.86 0.00 20.61
C THR A 274 -2.67 -0.59 19.45
N THR A 275 -3.22 -1.80 19.62
CA THR A 275 -4.05 -2.47 18.61
C THR A 275 -5.55 -2.22 18.78
N ALA A 276 -6.00 -1.62 19.88
CA ALA A 276 -7.40 -1.24 20.09
C ALA A 276 -7.91 -0.31 18.99
N LEU A 277 -7.12 0.71 18.60
CA LEU A 277 -7.42 1.60 17.48
C LEU A 277 -7.66 0.84 16.18
N LEU A 278 -6.87 -0.20 15.89
CA LEU A 278 -7.05 -1.04 14.71
C LEU A 278 -8.25 -2.00 14.82
N ARG A 279 -8.64 -2.41 16.02
CA ARG A 279 -9.78 -3.33 16.23
C ARG A 279 -11.13 -2.62 16.14
N ASP A 280 -11.15 -1.32 16.43
CA ASP A 280 -12.32 -0.44 16.33
C ASP A 280 -12.69 -0.18 14.85
N ARG A 281 -13.78 -0.79 14.39
CA ARG A 281 -14.29 -0.68 13.01
C ARG A 281 -15.15 0.56 12.75
N GLU A 282 -15.54 1.29 13.79
CA GLU A 282 -16.24 2.56 13.64
C GLU A 282 -15.20 3.68 13.47
N ARG A 283 -14.13 3.68 14.27
CA ARG A 283 -13.05 4.66 14.18
C ARG A 283 -12.05 4.39 13.05
N THR A 284 -11.80 3.13 12.66
CA THR A 284 -10.70 2.79 11.75
C THR A 284 -11.09 1.84 10.61
N ALA A 285 -10.74 2.23 9.38
CA ALA A 285 -10.91 1.41 8.18
C ALA A 285 -9.62 1.29 7.34
N LEU A 286 -9.53 0.20 6.58
CA LEU A 286 -8.50 -0.09 5.60
C LEU A 286 -9.08 -0.06 4.19
N HIS A 287 -8.50 0.77 3.33
CA HIS A 287 -8.90 1.00 1.95
C HIS A 287 -7.85 0.39 1.02
N LEU A 288 -8.31 -0.31 -0.01
CA LEU A 288 -7.45 -0.99 -0.97
C LEU A 288 -7.30 -0.11 -2.21
N VAL A 289 -6.08 0.11 -2.69
CA VAL A 289 -5.81 0.85 -3.94
C VAL A 289 -5.06 -0.07 -4.91
N THR A 290 -5.56 -0.14 -6.14
CA THR A 290 -5.00 -1.00 -7.19
C THR A 290 -5.09 -0.37 -8.57
N LEU A 291 -4.64 -1.09 -9.60
CA LEU A 291 -4.74 -0.71 -11.01
C LEU A 291 -5.49 -1.79 -11.80
N PRO A 292 -6.20 -1.46 -12.89
CA PRO A 292 -6.92 -2.43 -13.72
C PRO A 292 -5.95 -3.18 -14.65
N ALA A 293 -5.08 -4.00 -14.05
CA ALA A 293 -4.04 -4.76 -14.75
C ALA A 293 -3.80 -6.13 -14.08
N PRO A 294 -3.39 -7.18 -14.83
CA PRO A 294 -3.45 -8.55 -14.32
C PRO A 294 -2.67 -8.84 -13.04
N LEU A 295 -1.46 -8.28 -12.90
CA LEU A 295 -0.63 -8.48 -11.71
C LEU A 295 -1.17 -7.71 -10.49
N PRO A 296 -1.43 -6.38 -10.55
CA PRO A 296 -2.13 -5.68 -9.47
C PRO A 296 -3.46 -6.31 -9.06
N THR A 297 -4.31 -6.72 -10.02
CA THR A 297 -5.57 -7.42 -9.75
C THR A 297 -5.35 -8.68 -8.92
N ARG A 298 -4.49 -9.59 -9.40
CA ARG A 298 -4.17 -10.84 -8.70
C ARG A 298 -3.61 -10.60 -7.29
N GLU A 299 -2.67 -9.67 -7.15
CA GLU A 299 -2.03 -9.38 -5.86
C GLU A 299 -3.00 -8.71 -4.88
N THR A 300 -3.98 -7.94 -5.37
CA THR A 300 -5.03 -7.33 -4.53
C THR A 300 -6.02 -8.41 -4.08
N LEU A 301 -6.37 -9.37 -4.94
CA LEU A 301 -7.20 -10.53 -4.59
C LEU A 301 -6.52 -11.45 -3.57
N GLU A 302 -5.24 -11.79 -3.77
CA GLU A 302 -4.45 -12.60 -2.84
C GLU A 302 -4.28 -11.89 -1.47
N PHE A 303 -4.07 -10.57 -1.48
CA PHE A 303 -4.00 -9.78 -0.27
C PHE A 303 -5.36 -9.65 0.45
N HIS A 304 -6.45 -9.42 -0.28
CA HIS A 304 -7.81 -9.40 0.27
C HIS A 304 -8.19 -10.75 0.89
N ALA A 305 -7.90 -11.87 0.23
CA ALA A 305 -8.12 -13.21 0.76
C ALA A 305 -7.29 -13.49 2.03
N HIS A 306 -6.04 -13.00 2.09
CA HIS A 306 -5.21 -13.08 3.28
C HIS A 306 -5.73 -12.20 4.43
N LEU A 307 -6.25 -11.00 4.13
CA LEU A 307 -6.95 -10.17 5.11
C LEU A 307 -8.19 -10.88 5.64
N ALA A 308 -9.06 -11.40 4.77
CA ALA A 308 -10.30 -12.09 5.14
C ALA A 308 -10.10 -13.31 6.06
N ALA A 309 -8.88 -13.88 6.11
CA ALA A 309 -8.52 -14.95 7.03
C ALA A 309 -8.38 -14.50 8.52
N GLY A 310 -8.36 -13.19 8.81
CA GLY A 310 -8.49 -12.68 10.18
C GLY A 310 -7.72 -11.37 10.45
N PRO A 311 -8.28 -10.19 10.13
CA PRO A 311 -7.64 -8.91 10.37
C PRO A 311 -8.26 -8.19 11.59
N PRO A 312 -7.48 -7.45 12.39
CA PRO A 312 -8.08 -6.61 13.44
C PRO A 312 -9.01 -5.54 12.82
N VAL A 313 -8.66 -5.00 11.64
CA VAL A 313 -9.25 -3.77 11.07
C VAL A 313 -10.47 -3.98 10.18
N GLY A 314 -11.35 -2.97 10.16
CA GLY A 314 -12.45 -2.86 9.20
C GLY A 314 -11.92 -2.67 7.78
N LEU A 315 -12.68 -3.16 6.79
CA LEU A 315 -12.41 -2.88 5.38
C LEU A 315 -13.39 -1.79 4.93
N GLY A 316 -12.85 -0.75 4.28
CA GLY A 316 -13.63 0.34 3.70
C GLY A 316 -13.99 0.02 2.25
N TYR A 317 -13.40 0.76 1.32
CA TYR A 317 -13.66 0.64 -0.13
C TYR A 317 -12.41 0.23 -0.93
N LEU A 318 -12.63 -0.26 -2.14
CA LEU A 318 -11.63 -0.58 -3.15
C LEU A 318 -11.56 0.55 -4.19
N VAL A 319 -10.41 1.20 -4.31
CA VAL A 319 -10.11 2.17 -5.39
C VAL A 319 -9.37 1.45 -6.51
N VAL A 320 -10.00 1.33 -7.68
CA VAL A 320 -9.32 1.00 -8.92
C VAL A 320 -8.89 2.30 -9.58
N ASN A 321 -7.58 2.56 -9.56
CA ASN A 321 -6.98 3.80 -10.01
C ASN A 321 -6.46 3.68 -11.45
N ARG A 322 -6.40 4.80 -12.17
CA ARG A 322 -6.03 4.86 -13.60
C ARG A 322 -6.86 3.92 -14.48
N VAL A 323 -8.17 4.03 -14.34
CA VAL A 323 -9.13 3.41 -15.25
C VAL A 323 -9.01 4.09 -16.62
N PRO A 324 -8.62 3.37 -17.69
CA PRO A 324 -8.51 3.95 -19.02
C PRO A 324 -9.90 4.28 -19.57
N ALA A 325 -10.04 5.44 -20.20
CA ALA A 325 -11.24 5.77 -20.97
C ALA A 325 -11.43 4.77 -22.14
N PRO A 326 -12.65 4.60 -22.66
CA PRO A 326 -12.86 3.94 -23.95
C PRO A 326 -12.05 4.68 -25.03
N PRO A 327 -11.18 3.99 -25.80
CA PRO A 327 -10.28 4.65 -26.76
C PRO A 327 -10.99 5.08 -28.05
N LEU A 328 -12.16 4.50 -28.32
CA LEU A 328 -13.06 4.77 -29.44
C LEU A 328 -14.50 4.49 -28.98
N GLY A 329 -15.47 5.17 -29.58
CA GLY A 329 -16.90 4.83 -29.46
C GLY A 329 -17.30 3.63 -30.31
N GLU A 330 -18.54 3.16 -30.15
CA GLU A 330 -19.08 2.06 -30.97
C GLU A 330 -19.08 2.36 -32.48
N PRO A 331 -19.49 3.57 -32.97
CA PRO A 331 -19.50 3.85 -34.41
C PRO A 331 -18.10 3.87 -35.02
N GLU A 332 -17.10 4.37 -34.28
CA GLU A 332 -15.71 4.43 -34.71
C GLU A 332 -15.07 3.03 -34.74
N SER A 333 -15.36 2.22 -33.72
CA SER A 333 -14.92 0.82 -33.63
C SER A 333 -15.49 -0.03 -34.77
N ALA A 334 -16.72 0.24 -35.20
CA ALA A 334 -17.37 -0.45 -36.32
C ALA A 334 -16.72 -0.16 -37.69
N LEU A 335 -15.97 0.94 -37.84
CA LEU A 335 -15.26 1.30 -39.08
C LEU A 335 -13.90 0.59 -39.22
N LEU A 336 -13.30 0.10 -38.12
CA LEU A 336 -11.97 -0.51 -38.14
C LEU A 336 -11.83 -1.67 -39.16
N PRO A 337 -12.80 -2.60 -39.32
CA PRO A 337 -12.69 -3.67 -40.31
C PRO A 337 -12.80 -3.19 -41.77
N GLU A 338 -13.26 -1.97 -42.03
CA GLU A 338 -13.22 -1.33 -43.36
C GLU A 338 -11.91 -0.58 -43.55
N LEU A 339 -11.49 0.23 -42.58
CA LEU A 339 -10.21 0.94 -42.58
C LEU A 339 -9.03 -0.02 -42.74
N ALA A 340 -9.09 -1.21 -42.14
CA ALA A 340 -8.11 -2.29 -42.30
C ALA A 340 -7.89 -2.75 -43.76
N ARG A 341 -8.88 -2.53 -44.64
CA ARG A 341 -8.83 -2.88 -46.07
C ARG A 341 -8.42 -1.70 -46.97
N ARG A 342 -8.18 -0.51 -46.40
CA ARG A 342 -7.78 0.70 -47.13
C ARG A 342 -6.28 0.93 -47.00
N GLU A 343 -5.62 1.22 -48.12
CA GLU A 343 -4.20 1.57 -48.12
C GLU A 343 -3.91 2.79 -47.22
N GLY A 344 -2.76 2.77 -46.55
CA GLY A 344 -2.33 3.79 -45.60
C GLY A 344 -2.73 3.54 -44.13
N PHE A 345 -3.92 3.00 -43.86
CA PHE A 345 -4.51 2.97 -42.51
C PHE A 345 -4.06 1.82 -41.59
N ALA A 346 -3.24 0.88 -42.08
CA ALA A 346 -2.89 -0.34 -41.34
C ALA A 346 -2.20 -0.07 -39.98
N ALA A 347 -1.42 1.01 -39.86
CA ALA A 347 -0.77 1.39 -38.61
C ALA A 347 -1.76 1.97 -37.58
N ASP A 348 -2.70 2.80 -38.03
CA ASP A 348 -3.71 3.44 -37.19
C ASP A 348 -4.71 2.40 -36.66
N VAL A 349 -5.12 1.46 -37.51
CA VAL A 349 -5.98 0.33 -37.09
C VAL A 349 -5.27 -0.54 -36.07
N ALA A 350 -3.99 -0.91 -36.29
CA ALA A 350 -3.23 -1.70 -35.32
C ALA A 350 -3.03 -0.99 -33.97
N LEU A 351 -2.96 0.35 -33.97
CA LEU A 351 -2.93 1.16 -32.75
C LEU A 351 -4.30 1.18 -32.04
N ALA A 352 -5.38 1.34 -32.80
CA ALA A 352 -6.75 1.33 -32.29
C ALA A 352 -7.15 -0.04 -31.70
N GLU A 353 -6.91 -1.13 -32.43
CA GLU A 353 -7.13 -2.50 -31.96
C GLU A 353 -6.34 -2.81 -30.68
N ARG A 354 -5.09 -2.35 -30.61
CA ARG A 354 -4.26 -2.46 -29.41
C ARG A 354 -4.86 -1.68 -28.22
N ALA A 355 -5.31 -0.45 -28.45
CA ALA A 355 -5.93 0.37 -27.40
C ALA A 355 -7.25 -0.27 -26.91
N LEU A 356 -8.10 -0.76 -27.82
CA LEU A 356 -9.32 -1.51 -27.51
C LEU A 356 -9.01 -2.78 -26.71
N ALA A 357 -7.98 -3.55 -27.11
CA ALA A 357 -7.56 -4.75 -26.38
C ALA A 357 -7.03 -4.43 -24.97
N GLN A 358 -6.33 -3.31 -24.80
CA GLN A 358 -5.87 -2.82 -23.49
C GLN A 358 -7.06 -2.38 -22.61
N HIS A 359 -8.01 -1.62 -23.15
CA HIS A 359 -9.22 -1.22 -22.43
C HIS A 359 -10.07 -2.44 -22.03
N ALA A 360 -10.27 -3.40 -22.94
CA ALA A 360 -11.02 -4.62 -22.66
C ALA A 360 -10.31 -5.52 -21.63
N LEU A 361 -8.97 -5.50 -21.55
CA LEU A 361 -8.22 -6.16 -20.48
C LEU A 361 -8.41 -5.46 -19.14
N ALA A 362 -8.37 -4.12 -19.12
CA ALA A 362 -8.61 -3.31 -17.94
C ALA A 362 -10.03 -3.55 -17.37
N ARG A 363 -11.05 -3.62 -18.24
CA ARG A 363 -12.43 -3.97 -17.86
C ARG A 363 -12.52 -5.35 -17.22
N ARG A 364 -11.98 -6.40 -17.85
CA ARG A 364 -11.95 -7.74 -17.23
C ARG A 364 -11.25 -7.74 -15.85
N CYS A 365 -10.16 -7.00 -15.70
CA CYS A 365 -9.47 -6.85 -14.42
C CYS A 365 -10.32 -6.14 -13.35
N ILE A 366 -11.19 -5.19 -13.74
CA ILE A 366 -12.17 -4.50 -12.88
C ILE A 366 -13.31 -5.44 -12.49
N ASP A 367 -13.76 -6.29 -13.41
CA ASP A 367 -14.81 -7.29 -13.18
C ASP A 367 -14.32 -8.41 -12.24
N ASP A 368 -13.12 -8.94 -12.48
CA ASP A 368 -12.44 -9.91 -11.60
C ASP A 368 -12.27 -9.38 -10.17
N LEU A 369 -11.94 -8.09 -10.03
CA LEU A 369 -11.85 -7.41 -8.74
C LEU A 369 -13.21 -7.31 -8.04
N GLY A 370 -14.27 -6.87 -8.74
CA GLY A 370 -15.61 -6.77 -8.19
C GLY A 370 -16.21 -8.13 -7.79
N ALA A 371 -15.91 -9.18 -8.55
CA ALA A 371 -16.35 -10.54 -8.24
C ALA A 371 -15.61 -11.16 -7.04
N GLY A 372 -14.34 -10.79 -6.82
CA GLY A 372 -13.50 -11.38 -5.76
C GLY A 372 -13.33 -10.52 -4.49
N ILE A 373 -13.77 -9.25 -4.50
CA ILE A 373 -13.66 -8.31 -3.38
C ILE A 373 -15.04 -7.68 -3.14
N PRO A 374 -15.84 -8.17 -2.17
CA PRO A 374 -17.18 -7.67 -1.87
C PRO A 374 -17.14 -6.38 -1.05
N LEU A 375 -16.46 -5.37 -1.58
CA LEU A 375 -16.35 -4.02 -1.02
C LEU A 375 -16.92 -2.99 -2.01
N PRO A 376 -17.40 -1.83 -1.54
CA PRO A 376 -17.70 -0.69 -2.41
C PRO A 376 -16.50 -0.36 -3.31
N ARG A 377 -16.74 -0.17 -4.60
CA ARG A 377 -15.73 0.05 -5.64
C ARG A 377 -15.77 1.48 -6.16
N VAL A 378 -14.62 2.14 -6.21
CA VAL A 378 -14.43 3.46 -6.83
C VAL A 378 -13.51 3.29 -8.05
N GLU A 379 -13.97 3.74 -9.21
CA GLU A 379 -13.20 3.80 -10.45
C GLU A 379 -12.67 5.22 -10.68
N LEU A 380 -11.36 5.40 -10.53
CA LEU A 380 -10.71 6.70 -10.76
C LEU A 380 -10.02 6.74 -12.14
N PRO A 381 -10.30 7.76 -12.98
CA PRO A 381 -9.85 7.80 -14.37
C PRO A 381 -8.34 7.96 -14.51
N GLU A 382 -7.77 7.44 -15.60
CA GLU A 382 -6.39 7.75 -15.97
C GLU A 382 -6.27 9.20 -16.49
N LEU A 383 -5.62 10.04 -15.69
CA LEU A 383 -5.30 11.42 -16.04
C LEU A 383 -4.23 11.45 -17.14
N GLY A 384 -4.62 11.77 -18.37
CA GLY A 384 -3.78 11.74 -19.59
C GLY A 384 -2.59 12.73 -19.64
N THR A 385 -2.10 13.25 -18.51
CA THR A 385 -0.97 14.17 -18.44
C THR A 385 0.35 13.43 -18.27
N LEU A 386 1.33 13.67 -19.15
CA LEU A 386 2.72 13.16 -19.05
C LEU A 386 3.54 13.74 -17.87
N ARG A 387 2.90 14.38 -16.89
CA ARG A 387 3.57 14.90 -15.68
C ARG A 387 3.86 13.74 -14.72
N ARG A 388 5.04 13.77 -14.08
CA ARG A 388 5.45 12.76 -13.08
C ARG A 388 4.58 12.76 -11.81
N ALA A 389 3.95 13.90 -11.52
CA ALA A 389 2.96 14.07 -10.46
C ALA A 389 1.71 14.75 -11.06
N PRO A 390 0.49 14.41 -10.60
CA PRO A 390 -0.72 15.17 -10.93
C PRO A 390 -0.63 16.59 -10.35
N SER A 391 -1.33 17.55 -10.96
CA SER A 391 -1.49 18.89 -10.37
C SER A 391 -2.54 18.88 -9.25
N ARG A 392 -2.52 19.88 -8.35
CA ARG A 392 -3.53 20.03 -7.29
C ARG A 392 -4.96 20.00 -7.82
N ALA A 393 -5.26 20.71 -8.90
CA ALA A 393 -6.58 20.69 -9.55
C ALA A 393 -6.99 19.30 -10.06
N ALA A 394 -6.04 18.48 -10.51
CA ALA A 394 -6.32 17.10 -10.92
C ALA A 394 -6.50 16.16 -9.72
N LEU A 395 -5.82 16.41 -8.59
CA LEU A 395 -6.07 15.71 -7.33
C LEU A 395 -7.45 16.04 -6.76
N GLY A 396 -7.87 17.31 -6.77
CA GLY A 396 -9.22 17.73 -6.38
C GLY A 396 -10.30 17.07 -7.25
N ALA A 397 -10.11 17.03 -8.57
CA ALA A 397 -11.03 16.34 -9.48
C ALA A 397 -11.14 14.82 -9.21
N LEU A 398 -10.03 14.15 -8.85
CA LEU A 398 -10.07 12.75 -8.40
C LEU A 398 -10.78 12.59 -7.04
N GLY A 399 -10.63 13.57 -6.14
CA GLY A 399 -11.31 13.61 -4.84
C GLY A 399 -12.81 13.73 -4.99
N ALA A 400 -13.28 14.71 -5.76
CA ALA A 400 -14.69 14.91 -6.07
C ALA A 400 -15.32 13.67 -6.74
N ALA A 401 -14.61 13.04 -7.69
CA ALA A 401 -15.07 11.80 -8.33
C ALA A 401 -15.20 10.62 -7.35
N LEU A 402 -14.28 10.50 -6.38
CA LEU A 402 -14.34 9.50 -5.31
C LEU A 402 -15.53 9.73 -4.37
N VAL A 403 -15.78 10.98 -3.97
CA VAL A 403 -16.93 11.34 -3.11
C VAL A 403 -18.24 11.02 -3.81
N SER A 404 -18.40 11.41 -5.08
CA SER A 404 -19.64 11.17 -5.85
C SER A 404 -19.97 9.67 -5.94
N GLN A 405 -19.01 8.84 -6.34
CA GLN A 405 -19.22 7.39 -6.49
C GLN A 405 -19.54 6.67 -5.17
N LEU A 406 -19.03 7.17 -4.02
CA LEU A 406 -19.36 6.60 -2.71
C LEU A 406 -20.72 7.09 -2.19
N ALA A 407 -21.12 8.33 -2.50
CA ALA A 407 -22.43 8.88 -2.17
C ALA A 407 -23.56 8.29 -3.05
N GLU A 408 -23.29 7.98 -4.31
CA GLU A 408 -24.24 7.37 -5.25
C GLU A 408 -24.51 5.88 -4.97
N GLY A 409 -23.66 5.23 -4.17
CA GLY A 409 -23.73 3.80 -3.88
C GLY A 409 -22.99 2.98 -4.94
N ALA A 410 -21.69 2.78 -4.71
CA ALA A 410 -20.75 2.11 -5.61
C ALA A 410 -21.27 0.84 -6.30
N ALA A 411 -21.08 0.77 -7.62
CA ALA A 411 -21.55 -0.28 -8.53
C ALA A 411 -20.51 -1.39 -8.80
#